data_AF-A0AAP0F652-F1
#
_entry.id   AF-A0AAP0F652-F1
#
_cell.length_a   1.000
_cell.length_b   1.000
_cell.length_c   1.000
_cell.angle_alpha   90.00
_cell.angle_beta   90.00
_cell.angle_gamma   90.00
#
_symmetry.space_group_name_H-M   'P 1'
#
loop_
_entity.id
_entity.type
_entity.pdbx_description
1 polymer ?
#
loop_
_entity_poly.entity_id
_entity_poly.type
_entity_poly.pdbx_seq_one_letter_code
_entity_poly.pdbx_strand_id
1 'polypeptide(L)'
;MMCSSYLILSLLSLLVLTTPCKGSPASPEGSAFLKCLASNTSEFKLQVYDPKSPSYLPILRSSIYNLRFTSSKTLKPLYIITPNHESQVPPIVVCSKKHGLKIRVRSGGHDYEGLSYTSKDPTSEQGATNLIQKWQSVATYKVPKELQILLQVDVVDRNTTTKGGLGRTIQASFRLFFLGRAKQLIQLMENEFPELGVKKEDCVEASWAESVVNFIGFPFGTPVDILLNRTSMPKAIFKAKSDFVTRPIPKIGLEGIWKRFLKEESPELLIGVWGGKVNEIPEKNIAFPHRVGNMYLIQYGSNWDEKEGKAASEKHINWIRELYDYMTPYVSKSPRAAYLNYRDLDLGLVKINGTTYSDPSIWGPMYFKGNFKRLMKVKGNIDPDNFFSSEQSIPLALNKYKVALLPPWVDGNDDDAEEPTRKKEIASPSTSAVGARGGPGGAFTARGGHQPISSLNNINDDEFDTNSIDDIELEHTNDDDDACE
;
A
#
# COMPACT_ATOMS: atom_id res chain seq x y z
N MET A 1 14.02 31.10 2.35
CA MET A 1 14.30 32.43 1.74
C MET A 1 15.25 32.17 0.59
N MET A 2 15.04 32.62 -0.65
CA MET A 2 14.68 33.98 -1.05
C MET A 2 13.67 34.01 -2.21
N CYS A 3 12.79 34.99 -2.15
CA CYS A 3 12.00 35.49 -3.26
C CYS A 3 12.82 36.46 -4.13
N SER A 4 12.38 36.57 -5.39
CA SER A 4 12.07 37.83 -6.10
C SER A 4 13.09 38.43 -7.07
N SER A 5 12.53 38.78 -8.23
CA SER A 5 12.75 39.99 -9.04
C SER A 5 13.86 39.98 -10.09
N TYR A 6 13.45 39.89 -11.36
CA TYR A 6 13.93 40.82 -12.39
C TYR A 6 12.75 41.29 -13.25
N LEU A 7 12.60 42.62 -13.27
CA LEU A 7 11.65 43.42 -14.05
C LEU A 7 12.51 44.28 -14.97
N ILE A 8 12.39 44.14 -16.30
CA ILE A 8 12.71 45.22 -17.25
C ILE A 8 11.64 45.20 -18.35
N LEU A 9 10.96 46.34 -18.51
CA LEU A 9 9.99 46.62 -19.55
C LEU A 9 10.65 46.66 -20.94
N SER A 10 9.96 46.12 -21.96
CA SER A 10 9.84 46.83 -23.23
C SER A 10 8.44 46.60 -23.82
N LEU A 11 7.72 47.70 -24.01
CA LEU A 11 6.49 47.80 -24.80
C LEU A 11 6.91 48.02 -26.25
N LEU A 12 6.48 47.17 -27.17
CA LEU A 12 5.95 47.59 -28.48
C LEU A 12 5.27 46.42 -29.21
N SER A 13 4.08 46.76 -29.70
CA SER A 13 3.08 46.00 -30.41
C SER A 13 3.58 45.17 -31.60
N LEU A 14 3.05 43.96 -31.77
CA LEU A 14 2.77 43.40 -33.10
C LEU A 14 1.52 42.49 -33.07
N LEU A 15 0.62 42.75 -34.01
CA LEU A 15 -0.63 42.05 -34.34
C LEU A 15 -0.60 40.53 -34.09
N VAL A 16 -1.49 40.02 -33.25
CA VAL A 16 -1.91 38.60 -33.31
C VAL A 16 -3.16 38.53 -34.17
N LEU A 17 -2.99 38.04 -35.39
CA LEU A 17 -4.06 37.53 -36.24
C LEU A 17 -4.83 36.45 -35.45
N THR A 18 -6.12 36.68 -35.25
CA THR A 18 -7.06 35.71 -34.70
C THR A 18 -7.19 34.52 -35.65
N THR A 19 -6.37 33.50 -35.43
CA THR A 19 -6.66 32.17 -35.99
C THR A 19 -7.78 31.55 -35.15
N PRO A 20 -8.91 31.12 -35.75
CA PRO A 20 -9.90 30.38 -35.02
C PRO A 20 -9.27 29.07 -34.57
N CYS A 21 -9.23 28.86 -33.26
CA CYS A 21 -8.89 27.57 -32.68
C CYS A 21 -9.90 26.54 -33.21
N LYS A 22 -9.48 25.73 -34.19
CA LYS A 22 -10.21 24.53 -34.58
C LYS A 22 -10.23 23.63 -33.36
N GLY A 23 -11.40 23.53 -32.71
CA GLY A 23 -11.61 22.57 -31.63
C GLY A 23 -11.19 21.17 -32.07
N SER A 24 -10.51 20.45 -31.18
CA SER A 24 -10.16 19.05 -31.38
C SER A 24 -11.37 18.26 -31.87
N PRO A 25 -11.20 17.38 -32.88
CA PRO A 25 -12.26 16.47 -33.27
C PRO A 25 -12.59 15.54 -32.09
N ALA A 26 -13.90 15.27 -31.93
CA ALA A 26 -14.42 14.38 -30.92
C ALA A 26 -13.74 13.00 -30.95
N SER A 27 -13.71 12.31 -29.81
CA SER A 27 -13.22 10.94 -29.72
C SER A 27 -13.88 10.05 -30.81
N PRO A 28 -13.13 9.15 -31.46
CA PRO A 28 -13.64 8.32 -32.57
C PRO A 28 -14.88 7.48 -32.21
N GLU A 29 -15.02 7.11 -30.92
CA GLU A 29 -16.04 6.21 -30.41
C GLU A 29 -17.46 6.78 -30.42
N GLY A 30 -17.62 8.09 -30.11
CA GLY A 30 -18.94 8.73 -30.11
C GLY A 30 -19.58 8.78 -31.50
N SER A 31 -18.77 8.90 -32.55
CA SER A 31 -19.24 8.87 -33.94
C SER A 31 -19.67 7.46 -34.39
N ALA A 32 -19.04 6.41 -33.86
CA ALA A 32 -19.31 5.03 -34.24
C ALA A 32 -20.62 4.51 -33.63
N PHE A 33 -20.92 4.87 -32.38
CA PHE A 33 -22.19 4.54 -31.72
C PHE A 33 -23.39 5.16 -32.45
N LEU A 34 -23.33 6.44 -32.80
CA LEU A 34 -24.41 7.11 -33.52
C LEU A 34 -24.62 6.53 -34.92
N LYS A 35 -23.54 6.12 -35.60
CA LYS A 35 -23.63 5.40 -36.89
C LYS A 35 -24.31 4.03 -36.71
N CYS A 36 -23.96 3.27 -35.67
CA CYS A 36 -24.60 2.00 -35.35
C CYS A 36 -26.11 2.20 -35.11
N LEU A 37 -26.48 3.18 -34.29
CA LEU A 37 -27.89 3.50 -34.04
C LEU A 37 -28.61 3.86 -35.33
N ALA A 38 -28.08 4.80 -36.11
CA ALA A 38 -28.70 5.24 -37.36
C ALA A 38 -28.92 4.08 -38.36
N SER A 39 -27.98 3.13 -38.44
CA SER A 39 -28.11 1.94 -39.29
C SER A 39 -29.16 0.92 -38.81
N ASN A 40 -29.47 0.88 -37.51
CA ASN A 40 -30.42 -0.06 -36.92
C ASN A 40 -31.77 0.58 -36.57
N THR A 41 -31.93 1.89 -36.80
CA THR A 41 -33.18 2.64 -36.57
C THR A 41 -33.64 3.39 -37.81
N SER A 42 -33.21 3.00 -39.01
CA SER A 42 -33.54 3.69 -40.27
C SER A 42 -35.06 3.80 -40.53
N GLU A 43 -35.86 2.90 -39.95
CA GLU A 43 -37.31 2.88 -40.08
C GLU A 43 -38.05 3.76 -39.05
N PHE A 44 -37.38 4.27 -38.00
CA PHE A 44 -38.02 5.02 -36.92
C PHE A 44 -37.18 6.24 -36.47
N LYS A 45 -37.83 7.39 -36.27
CA LYS A 45 -37.17 8.62 -35.79
C LYS A 45 -36.83 8.51 -34.29
N LEU A 46 -35.65 7.98 -33.98
CA LEU A 46 -35.13 7.94 -32.61
C LEU A 46 -34.57 9.31 -32.18
N GLN A 47 -35.04 9.82 -31.05
CA GLN A 47 -34.55 11.08 -30.49
C GLN A 47 -33.32 10.83 -29.62
N VAL A 48 -32.19 11.43 -30.03
CA VAL A 48 -30.90 11.34 -29.34
C VAL A 48 -30.42 12.76 -29.07
N TYR A 49 -30.05 13.02 -27.81
CA TYR A 49 -29.54 14.32 -27.38
C TYR A 49 -28.11 14.14 -26.87
N ASP A 50 -27.18 14.89 -27.44
CA ASP A 50 -25.80 14.98 -26.97
C ASP A 50 -25.56 16.30 -26.20
N PRO A 51 -24.43 16.47 -25.50
CA PRO A 51 -24.15 17.71 -24.76
C PRO A 51 -24.10 18.99 -25.62
N LYS A 52 -24.02 18.87 -26.95
CA LYS A 52 -24.04 20.00 -27.89
C LYS A 52 -25.47 20.42 -28.24
N SER A 53 -26.44 19.53 -28.02
CA SER A 53 -27.86 19.77 -28.32
C SER A 53 -28.46 20.74 -27.29
N PRO A 54 -29.15 21.82 -27.71
CA PRO A 54 -29.75 22.79 -26.78
C PRO A 54 -30.80 22.15 -25.85
N SER A 55 -31.42 21.05 -26.28
CA SER A 55 -32.41 20.29 -25.50
C SER A 55 -31.79 19.34 -24.47
N TYR A 56 -30.47 19.11 -24.48
CA TYR A 56 -29.84 18.11 -23.60
C TYR A 56 -30.01 18.43 -22.11
N LEU A 57 -29.64 19.62 -21.67
CA LEU A 57 -29.77 20.01 -20.25
C LEU A 57 -31.23 20.09 -19.79
N PRO A 58 -32.16 20.70 -20.55
CA PRO A 58 -33.59 20.65 -20.22
C PRO A 58 -34.13 19.23 -20.02
N ILE A 59 -33.80 18.31 -20.93
CA ILE A 59 -34.26 16.91 -20.87
C ILE A 59 -33.56 16.13 -19.76
N LEU A 60 -32.28 16.40 -19.51
CA LEU A 60 -31.58 15.80 -18.37
C LEU A 60 -32.23 16.24 -17.06
N ARG A 61 -32.55 17.52 -16.89
CA ARG A 61 -33.06 18.08 -15.65
C ARG A 61 -34.55 17.84 -15.41
N SER A 62 -35.34 17.60 -16.45
CA SER A 62 -36.81 17.50 -16.36
C SER A 62 -37.31 16.47 -15.35
N SER A 63 -36.55 15.39 -15.12
CA SER A 63 -36.86 14.34 -14.17
C SER A 63 -35.69 14.03 -13.23
N ILE A 64 -34.97 15.06 -12.75
CA ILE A 64 -34.05 14.93 -11.61
C ILE A 64 -34.75 15.44 -10.37
N TYR A 65 -35.17 14.52 -9.50
CA TYR A 65 -35.84 14.87 -8.25
C TYR A 65 -34.85 15.11 -7.10
N ASN A 66 -33.74 14.37 -7.04
CA ASN A 66 -32.69 14.65 -6.06
C ASN A 66 -31.71 15.70 -6.59
N LEU A 67 -31.95 16.97 -6.22
CA LEU A 67 -31.21 18.13 -6.70
C LEU A 67 -29.71 18.10 -6.36
N ARG A 68 -29.27 17.26 -5.41
CA ARG A 68 -27.84 16.99 -5.11
C ARG A 68 -27.04 16.66 -6.37
N PHE A 69 -27.67 16.06 -7.37
CA PHE A 69 -27.04 15.61 -8.61
C PHE A 69 -27.12 16.60 -9.79
N THR A 70 -27.65 17.81 -9.58
CA THR A 70 -27.75 18.83 -10.65
C THR A 70 -26.50 19.68 -10.84
N SER A 71 -25.51 19.52 -9.95
CA SER A 71 -24.24 20.24 -9.97
C SER A 71 -23.45 20.08 -11.27
N SER A 72 -22.65 21.09 -11.61
CA SER A 72 -21.66 20.99 -12.70
C SER A 72 -20.68 19.84 -12.47
N LYS A 73 -20.38 19.49 -11.20
CA LYS A 73 -19.48 18.40 -10.79
C LYS A 73 -20.06 16.99 -10.99
N THR A 74 -21.37 16.86 -11.11
CA THR A 74 -22.00 15.55 -11.35
C THR A 74 -21.76 15.12 -12.79
N LEU A 75 -21.19 13.94 -12.97
CA LEU A 75 -20.96 13.33 -14.28
C LEU A 75 -22.30 13.09 -15.00
N LYS A 76 -22.34 13.49 -16.28
CA LYS A 76 -23.55 13.50 -17.10
C LYS A 76 -23.45 12.44 -18.21
N PRO A 77 -24.58 11.88 -18.68
CA PRO A 77 -24.56 10.89 -19.76
C PRO A 77 -23.94 11.42 -21.05
N LEU A 78 -23.20 10.60 -21.78
CA LEU A 78 -22.69 10.97 -23.12
C LEU A 78 -23.83 11.26 -24.10
N TYR A 79 -24.95 10.53 -23.97
CA TYR A 79 -26.16 10.71 -24.76
C TYR A 79 -27.40 10.49 -23.88
N ILE A 80 -28.49 11.17 -24.21
CA ILE A 80 -29.83 10.87 -23.70
C ILE A 80 -30.64 10.37 -24.89
N ILE A 81 -31.27 9.20 -24.73
CA ILE A 81 -32.11 8.60 -25.77
C ILE A 81 -33.50 8.42 -25.20
N THR A 82 -34.51 8.95 -25.89
CA THR A 82 -35.91 8.88 -25.46
C THR A 82 -36.70 8.03 -26.45
N PRO A 83 -36.71 6.69 -26.28
CA PRO A 83 -37.51 5.82 -27.13
C PRO A 83 -39.00 6.07 -26.88
N ASN A 84 -39.79 6.08 -27.96
CA ASN A 84 -41.25 6.24 -27.91
C ASN A 84 -42.02 4.98 -28.36
N HIS A 85 -41.29 3.94 -28.77
CA HIS A 85 -41.83 2.64 -29.12
C HIS A 85 -40.88 1.54 -28.66
N GLU A 86 -41.41 0.40 -28.23
CA GLU A 86 -40.61 -0.72 -27.70
C GLU A 86 -39.57 -1.25 -28.70
N SER A 87 -39.89 -1.22 -30.00
CA SER A 87 -38.98 -1.62 -31.09
C SER A 87 -37.70 -0.79 -31.16
N GLN A 88 -37.65 0.38 -30.53
CA GLN A 88 -36.47 1.24 -30.50
C GLN A 88 -35.47 0.85 -29.41
N VAL A 89 -35.88 0.05 -28.41
CA VAL A 89 -35.02 -0.34 -27.30
C VAL A 89 -33.93 -1.35 -27.72
N PRO A 90 -34.21 -2.42 -28.49
CA PRO A 90 -33.19 -3.40 -28.85
C PRO A 90 -31.98 -2.80 -29.61
N PRO A 91 -32.15 -1.92 -30.63
CA PRO A 91 -31.03 -1.25 -31.28
C PRO A 91 -30.13 -0.45 -30.33
N ILE A 92 -30.72 0.22 -29.34
CA ILE A 92 -29.97 0.96 -28.31
C ILE A 92 -29.09 0.00 -27.51
N VAL A 93 -29.66 -1.11 -27.02
CA VAL A 93 -28.93 -2.11 -26.23
C VAL A 93 -27.80 -2.75 -27.04
N VAL A 94 -28.08 -3.15 -28.28
CA VAL A 94 -27.10 -3.78 -29.18
C VAL A 94 -25.95 -2.83 -29.49
N CYS A 95 -26.24 -1.59 -29.90
CA CYS A 95 -25.21 -0.62 -30.24
C CYS A 95 -24.42 -0.16 -29.01
N SER A 96 -25.06 0.02 -27.85
CA SER A 96 -24.34 0.32 -26.61
C SER A 96 -23.38 -0.80 -26.23
N LYS A 97 -23.81 -2.07 -26.31
CA LYS A 97 -22.94 -3.22 -26.04
C LYS A 97 -21.77 -3.31 -27.02
N LYS A 98 -22.02 -3.12 -28.32
CA LYS A 98 -21.00 -3.14 -29.38
C LYS A 98 -19.92 -2.08 -29.19
N HIS A 99 -20.28 -0.93 -28.63
CA HIS A 99 -19.39 0.22 -28.45
C HIS A 99 -18.98 0.45 -26.98
N GLY A 100 -19.15 -0.54 -26.10
CA GLY A 100 -18.68 -0.46 -24.71
C GLY A 100 -19.42 0.55 -23.82
N LEU A 101 -20.55 1.10 -24.26
CA LEU A 101 -21.32 2.10 -23.52
C LEU A 101 -22.19 1.45 -22.45
N LYS A 102 -22.20 2.03 -21.26
CA LYS A 102 -23.09 1.61 -20.15
C LYS A 102 -24.42 2.35 -20.23
N ILE A 103 -25.51 1.61 -20.12
CA ILE A 103 -26.88 2.16 -20.10
C ILE A 103 -27.31 2.40 -18.65
N ARG A 104 -27.93 3.55 -18.39
CA ARG A 104 -28.73 3.83 -17.20
C ARG A 104 -30.17 4.06 -17.65
N VAL A 105 -31.10 3.30 -17.09
CA VAL A 105 -32.53 3.41 -17.44
C VAL A 105 -33.19 4.38 -16.48
N ARG A 106 -33.93 5.36 -17.02
CA ARG A 106 -34.68 6.35 -16.24
C ARG A 106 -36.13 6.38 -16.70
N SER A 107 -37.03 6.08 -15.77
CA SER A 107 -38.47 6.31 -15.92
C SER A 107 -38.87 7.61 -15.21
N GLY A 108 -39.23 7.54 -13.92
CA GLY A 108 -39.64 8.70 -13.14
C GLY A 108 -38.51 9.53 -12.53
N GLY A 109 -37.27 9.04 -12.47
CA GLY A 109 -36.14 9.85 -11.97
C GLY A 109 -36.11 10.12 -10.45
N HIS A 110 -36.89 9.37 -9.67
CA HIS A 110 -36.90 9.39 -8.20
C HIS A 110 -35.75 8.59 -7.55
N ASP A 111 -34.65 8.36 -8.28
CA ASP A 111 -33.50 7.63 -7.74
C ASP A 111 -32.80 8.47 -6.66
N TYR A 112 -32.75 7.94 -5.43
CA TYR A 112 -32.20 8.64 -4.26
C TYR A 112 -30.69 8.88 -4.41
N GLU A 113 -29.98 8.05 -5.18
CA GLU A 113 -28.54 8.11 -5.41
C GLU A 113 -28.18 8.54 -6.85
N GLY A 114 -29.18 9.01 -7.60
CA GLY A 114 -29.02 9.50 -8.96
C GLY A 114 -28.53 8.47 -9.97
N LEU A 115 -28.60 7.16 -9.68
CA LEU A 115 -28.00 6.13 -10.54
C LEU A 115 -28.69 5.99 -11.90
N SER A 116 -29.94 6.43 -12.02
CA SER A 116 -30.69 6.43 -13.28
C SER A 116 -30.35 7.58 -14.24
N TYR A 117 -29.72 8.67 -13.77
CA TYR A 117 -29.42 9.87 -14.60
C TYR A 117 -28.02 10.43 -14.45
N THR A 118 -27.21 9.88 -13.56
CA THR A 118 -25.79 10.21 -13.45
C THR A 118 -24.97 9.15 -14.15
N SER A 119 -23.98 9.58 -14.94
CA SER A 119 -22.96 8.65 -15.39
C SER A 119 -21.99 8.44 -14.23
N LYS A 120 -21.53 7.22 -14.03
CA LYS A 120 -20.24 7.00 -13.39
C LYS A 120 -19.34 6.54 -14.52
N ASP A 121 -18.39 7.38 -14.92
CA ASP A 121 -17.11 6.76 -15.25
C ASP A 121 -16.68 6.02 -13.98
N PRO A 122 -16.12 4.81 -14.06
CA PRO A 122 -15.33 4.34 -12.95
C PRO A 122 -14.40 5.51 -12.65
N THR A 123 -14.52 6.11 -11.48
CA THR A 123 -13.58 7.15 -11.10
C THR A 123 -12.19 6.52 -11.27
N SER A 124 -11.15 7.29 -11.59
CA SER A 124 -9.79 6.74 -11.70
C SER A 124 -9.47 5.82 -10.52
N GLU A 125 -10.01 6.11 -9.33
CA GLU A 125 -9.96 5.26 -8.14
C GLU A 125 -10.72 3.92 -8.26
N GLN A 126 -11.93 3.88 -8.82
CA GLN A 126 -12.67 2.63 -9.04
C GLN A 126 -12.05 1.76 -10.14
N GLY A 127 -11.52 2.39 -11.20
CA GLY A 127 -10.73 1.71 -12.23
C GLY A 127 -9.49 1.08 -11.61
N ALA A 128 -8.71 1.88 -10.86
CA ALA A 128 -7.53 1.41 -10.13
C ALA A 128 -7.88 0.31 -9.13
N THR A 129 -8.95 0.44 -8.36
CA THR A 129 -9.36 -0.57 -7.37
C THR A 129 -9.66 -1.91 -8.03
N ASN A 130 -10.35 -1.92 -9.17
CA ASN A 130 -10.64 -3.15 -9.90
C ASN A 130 -9.37 -3.78 -10.50
N LEU A 131 -8.45 -2.97 -11.03
CA LEU A 131 -7.18 -3.45 -11.55
C LEU A 131 -6.29 -4.03 -10.43
N ILE A 132 -6.16 -3.31 -9.32
CA ILE A 132 -5.38 -3.76 -8.16
C ILE A 132 -5.96 -5.05 -7.59
N GLN A 133 -7.29 -5.19 -7.56
CA GLN A 133 -7.93 -6.43 -7.11
C GLN A 133 -7.54 -7.63 -7.97
N LYS A 134 -7.47 -7.47 -9.30
CA LYS A 134 -6.99 -8.52 -10.20
C LYS A 134 -5.49 -8.77 -10.05
N TRP A 135 -4.72 -7.69 -10.03
CA TRP A 135 -3.25 -7.70 -9.89
C TRP A 135 -2.79 -8.54 -8.70
N GLN A 136 -3.44 -8.42 -7.53
CA GLN A 136 -3.08 -9.20 -6.34
C GLN A 136 -3.01 -10.71 -6.61
N SER A 137 -3.91 -11.24 -7.44
CA SER A 137 -3.90 -12.67 -7.77
C SER A 137 -2.97 -13.00 -8.93
N VAL A 138 -3.00 -12.18 -9.99
CA VAL A 138 -2.26 -12.44 -11.22
C VAL A 138 -0.77 -12.33 -10.97
N ALA A 139 -0.33 -11.24 -10.36
CA ALA A 139 1.08 -10.97 -10.13
C ALA A 139 1.69 -12.01 -9.17
N THR A 140 0.93 -12.53 -8.20
CA THR A 140 1.45 -13.55 -7.26
C THR A 140 1.47 -14.95 -7.85
N TYR A 141 0.47 -15.36 -8.64
CA TYR A 141 0.26 -16.78 -8.96
C TYR A 141 0.29 -17.15 -10.44
N LYS A 142 0.13 -16.19 -11.35
CA LYS A 142 -0.05 -16.49 -12.78
C LYS A 142 1.13 -16.10 -13.64
N VAL A 143 1.97 -15.17 -13.17
CA VAL A 143 3.13 -14.71 -13.93
C VAL A 143 4.33 -15.67 -13.74
N PRO A 144 5.17 -15.84 -14.78
CA PRO A 144 6.37 -16.66 -14.71
C PRO A 144 7.47 -15.95 -13.88
N LYS A 145 8.53 -16.68 -13.50
CA LYS A 145 9.62 -16.15 -12.64
C LYS A 145 10.39 -15.00 -13.28
N GLU A 146 10.35 -14.93 -14.60
CA GLU A 146 10.98 -13.92 -15.44
C GLU A 146 10.24 -12.58 -15.43
N LEU A 147 8.99 -12.53 -14.93
CA LEU A 147 8.17 -11.33 -14.86
C LEU A 147 7.91 -10.90 -13.41
N GLN A 148 8.23 -9.65 -13.10
CA GLN A 148 7.79 -8.97 -11.90
C GLN A 148 6.87 -7.80 -12.25
N ILE A 149 5.71 -7.71 -11.58
CA ILE A 149 4.77 -6.60 -11.74
C ILE A 149 4.67 -5.86 -10.41
N LEU A 150 5.46 -4.79 -10.24
CA LEU A 150 5.40 -3.95 -9.04
C LEU A 150 4.22 -2.98 -9.15
N LEU A 151 3.59 -2.70 -8.00
CA LEU A 151 2.54 -1.69 -7.90
C LEU A 151 3.06 -0.52 -7.06
N GLN A 152 3.01 0.67 -7.63
CA GLN A 152 3.23 1.93 -6.94
C GLN A 152 1.90 2.70 -6.91
N VAL A 153 1.51 3.22 -5.75
CA VAL A 153 0.32 4.05 -5.62
C VAL A 153 0.64 5.35 -4.92
N ASP A 154 0.31 6.45 -5.60
CA ASP A 154 0.54 7.82 -5.16
C ASP A 154 -0.74 8.66 -5.31
N VAL A 155 -0.67 9.92 -4.87
CA VAL A 155 -1.73 10.91 -5.06
C VAL A 155 -1.26 11.97 -6.06
N VAL A 156 -2.10 12.26 -7.05
CA VAL A 156 -1.83 13.29 -8.08
C VAL A 156 -2.97 14.28 -8.24
N ASP A 157 -2.65 15.50 -8.69
CA ASP A 157 -3.63 16.54 -8.98
C ASP A 157 -4.29 16.34 -10.35
N ARG A 158 -5.63 16.38 -10.41
CA ARG A 158 -6.42 16.24 -11.66
C ARG A 158 -6.33 17.46 -12.60
N ASN A 159 -5.70 18.56 -12.19
CA ASN A 159 -5.47 19.76 -13.02
C ASN A 159 -4.47 20.71 -12.36
N THR A 160 -3.39 21.06 -13.07
CA THR A 160 -2.36 22.02 -12.62
C THR A 160 -2.82 23.48 -12.59
N THR A 161 -4.07 23.77 -12.99
CA THR A 161 -4.59 25.14 -13.18
C THR A 161 -5.45 25.69 -12.04
N THR A 162 -5.83 24.88 -11.05
CA THR A 162 -6.62 25.37 -9.90
C THR A 162 -5.88 25.14 -8.59
N LYS A 163 -5.16 26.17 -8.12
CA LYS A 163 -4.69 26.26 -6.74
C LYS A 163 -5.89 26.25 -5.80
N GLY A 164 -6.05 25.17 -5.03
CA GLY A 164 -7.10 25.04 -4.02
C GLY A 164 -7.71 23.65 -3.90
N GLY A 165 -6.90 22.66 -3.47
CA GLY A 165 -7.30 21.50 -2.64
C GLY A 165 -8.42 20.53 -3.09
N LEU A 166 -9.10 20.73 -4.22
CA LEU A 166 -10.35 20.00 -4.53
C LEU A 166 -10.25 19.03 -5.72
N GLY A 167 -9.03 18.72 -6.18
CA GLY A 167 -8.79 17.94 -7.40
C GLY A 167 -7.87 16.72 -7.29
N ARG A 168 -7.51 16.25 -6.10
CA ARG A 168 -6.58 15.10 -5.97
C ARG A 168 -7.23 13.77 -6.31
N THR A 169 -6.46 12.84 -6.84
CA THR A 169 -6.89 11.48 -7.17
C THR A 169 -5.79 10.46 -6.93
N ILE A 170 -6.17 9.20 -6.78
CA ILE A 170 -5.23 8.08 -6.69
C ILE A 170 -4.70 7.74 -8.07
N GLN A 171 -3.38 7.61 -8.20
CA GLN A 171 -2.72 7.04 -9.36
C GLN A 171 -2.09 5.71 -8.98
N ALA A 172 -2.50 4.64 -9.67
CA ALA A 172 -1.88 3.33 -9.58
C ALA A 172 -0.99 3.11 -10.81
N SER A 173 0.30 2.90 -10.57
CA SER A 173 1.32 2.67 -11.58
C SER A 173 1.83 1.22 -11.48
N PHE A 174 1.69 0.46 -12.56
CA PHE A 174 2.17 -0.92 -12.64
C PHE A 174 3.50 -0.93 -13.39
N ARG A 175 4.60 -1.26 -12.72
CA ARG A 175 5.94 -1.34 -13.33
C ARG A 175 6.29 -2.80 -13.61
N LEU A 176 6.51 -3.12 -14.87
CA LEU A 176 6.77 -4.49 -15.33
C LEU A 176 8.26 -4.64 -15.64
N PHE A 177 8.91 -5.58 -14.97
CA PHE A 177 10.29 -5.99 -15.26
C PHE A 177 10.26 -7.40 -15.81
N PHE A 178 10.63 -7.56 -17.08
CA PHE A 178 10.57 -8.83 -17.77
C PHE A 178 11.92 -9.21 -18.35
N LEU A 179 12.43 -10.38 -17.96
CA LEU A 179 13.64 -10.98 -18.52
C LEU A 179 13.32 -11.67 -19.85
N GLY A 180 13.08 -10.87 -20.88
CA GLY A 180 12.74 -11.35 -22.22
C GLY A 180 12.44 -10.22 -23.20
N ARG A 181 11.82 -10.55 -24.33
CA ARG A 181 11.47 -9.56 -25.37
C ARG A 181 10.07 -8.97 -25.14
N ALA A 182 9.87 -7.72 -25.56
CA ALA A 182 8.61 -7.00 -25.44
C ALA A 182 7.44 -7.75 -26.09
N LYS A 183 7.65 -8.39 -27.25
CA LYS A 183 6.62 -9.21 -27.92
C LYS A 183 6.14 -10.37 -27.04
N GLN A 184 7.05 -11.03 -26.31
CA GLN A 184 6.71 -12.14 -25.41
C GLN A 184 5.95 -11.62 -24.19
N LEU A 185 6.36 -10.46 -23.66
CA LEU A 185 5.65 -9.80 -22.55
C LEU A 185 4.21 -9.45 -22.94
N ILE A 186 4.00 -8.83 -24.09
CA ILE A 186 2.66 -8.43 -24.54
C ILE A 186 1.77 -9.66 -24.67
N GLN A 187 2.24 -10.73 -25.32
CA GLN A 187 1.48 -11.97 -25.46
C GLN A 187 1.13 -12.60 -24.10
N LEU A 188 2.07 -12.57 -23.16
CA LEU A 188 1.87 -13.06 -21.79
C LEU A 188 0.80 -12.22 -21.08
N MET A 189 0.87 -10.90 -21.17
CA MET A 189 -0.08 -9.99 -20.52
C MET A 189 -1.47 -10.06 -21.14
N GLU A 190 -1.60 -10.26 -22.45
CA GLU A 190 -2.89 -10.50 -23.11
C GLU A 190 -3.57 -11.78 -22.60
N ASN A 191 -2.79 -12.81 -22.25
CA ASN A 191 -3.31 -14.08 -21.76
C ASN A 191 -3.62 -14.05 -20.25
N GLU A 192 -2.68 -13.53 -19.44
CA GLU A 192 -2.75 -13.63 -17.99
C GLU A 192 -3.38 -12.40 -17.31
N PHE A 193 -3.24 -11.21 -17.91
CA PHE A 193 -3.75 -9.95 -17.35
C PHE A 193 -4.25 -8.94 -18.41
N PRO A 194 -5.19 -9.32 -19.30
CA PRO A 194 -5.63 -8.47 -20.41
C PRO A 194 -6.22 -7.12 -19.95
N GLU A 195 -6.75 -7.03 -18.74
CA GLU A 195 -7.32 -5.80 -18.21
C GLU A 195 -6.31 -4.70 -17.95
N LEU A 196 -5.03 -5.03 -17.77
CA LEU A 196 -3.98 -4.03 -17.67
C LEU A 196 -3.74 -3.33 -19.03
N GLY A 197 -4.04 -4.01 -20.14
CA GLY A 197 -4.05 -3.42 -21.48
C GLY A 197 -2.68 -2.99 -21.99
N VAL A 198 -1.62 -3.73 -21.64
CA VAL A 198 -0.22 -3.45 -22.05
C VAL A 198 -0.09 -3.48 -23.57
N LYS A 199 0.49 -2.42 -24.15
CA LYS A 199 0.72 -2.29 -25.58
C LYS A 199 2.21 -2.21 -25.90
N LYS A 200 2.52 -2.26 -27.19
CA LYS A 200 3.89 -2.11 -27.70
C LYS A 200 4.48 -0.75 -27.33
N GLU A 201 3.68 0.30 -27.33
CA GLU A 201 4.14 1.66 -27.03
C GLU A 201 4.50 1.84 -25.54
N ASP A 202 4.03 0.95 -24.67
CA ASP A 202 4.34 0.96 -23.23
C ASP A 202 5.65 0.20 -22.91
N CYS A 203 6.22 -0.51 -23.88
CA CYS A 203 7.38 -1.38 -23.69
C CYS A 203 8.67 -0.73 -24.18
N VAL A 204 9.71 -0.74 -23.35
CA VAL A 204 11.07 -0.37 -23.73
C VAL A 204 11.98 -1.58 -23.52
N GLU A 205 12.59 -2.08 -24.59
CA GLU A 205 13.65 -3.09 -24.47
C GLU A 205 14.97 -2.38 -24.18
N ALA A 206 15.63 -2.76 -23.09
CA ALA A 206 16.88 -2.17 -22.63
C ALA A 206 17.79 -3.24 -22.04
N SER A 207 19.08 -2.94 -21.91
CA SER A 207 19.98 -3.75 -21.09
C SER A 207 19.56 -3.72 -19.61
N TRP A 208 20.07 -4.68 -18.83
CA TRP A 208 19.77 -4.72 -17.40
C TRP A 208 20.22 -3.43 -16.69
N ALA A 209 21.41 -2.90 -16.99
CA ALA A 209 21.92 -1.68 -16.38
C ALA A 209 21.04 -0.45 -16.69
N GLU A 210 20.61 -0.30 -17.95
CA GLU A 210 19.68 0.78 -18.34
C GLU A 210 18.31 0.64 -17.65
N SER A 211 17.84 -0.60 -17.44
CA SER A 211 16.61 -0.84 -16.68
C SER A 211 16.73 -0.43 -15.21
N VAL A 212 17.91 -0.57 -14.61
CA VAL A 212 18.19 -0.12 -13.24
C VAL A 212 18.18 1.40 -13.16
N VAL A 213 18.80 2.09 -14.12
CA VAL A 213 18.76 3.56 -14.23
C VAL A 213 17.32 4.05 -14.30
N ASN A 214 16.47 3.39 -15.10
CA ASN A 214 15.06 3.75 -15.16
C ASN A 214 14.28 3.43 -13.87
N PHE A 215 14.59 2.29 -13.24
CA PHE A 215 13.93 1.87 -12.02
C PHE A 215 14.10 2.89 -10.88
N ILE A 216 15.29 3.48 -10.74
CA ILE A 216 15.56 4.50 -9.72
C ILE A 216 15.00 5.90 -10.08
N GLY A 217 14.30 6.03 -11.22
CA GLY A 217 13.55 7.24 -11.57
C GLY A 217 14.13 8.09 -12.70
N PHE A 218 15.27 7.71 -13.28
CA PHE A 218 15.81 8.44 -14.44
C PHE A 218 15.10 8.06 -15.75
N PRO A 219 14.97 8.96 -16.72
CA PRO A 219 14.42 8.62 -18.03
C PRO A 219 15.31 7.61 -18.77
N PHE A 220 14.70 6.78 -19.63
CA PHE A 220 15.45 5.98 -20.59
C PHE A 220 16.33 6.86 -21.48
N GLY A 221 17.56 6.39 -21.74
CA GLY A 221 18.59 7.15 -22.46
C GLY A 221 19.54 7.94 -21.55
N THR A 222 19.27 8.00 -20.24
CA THR A 222 20.25 8.51 -19.27
C THR A 222 21.50 7.60 -19.25
N PRO A 223 22.73 8.15 -19.34
CA PRO A 223 23.95 7.34 -19.30
C PRO A 223 24.05 6.52 -18.00
N VAL A 224 24.48 5.26 -18.11
CA VAL A 224 24.61 4.33 -16.96
C VAL A 224 25.61 4.81 -15.91
N ASP A 225 26.56 5.67 -16.30
CA ASP A 225 27.54 6.28 -15.38
C ASP A 225 26.89 7.14 -14.29
N ILE A 226 25.61 7.52 -14.44
CA ILE A 226 24.86 8.18 -13.36
C ILE A 226 24.83 7.33 -12.08
N LEU A 227 24.91 6.00 -12.20
CA LEU A 227 24.98 5.07 -11.06
C LEU A 227 26.26 5.25 -10.23
N LEU A 228 27.31 5.87 -10.79
CA LEU A 228 28.53 6.22 -10.05
C LEU A 228 28.38 7.50 -9.21
N ASN A 229 27.34 8.30 -9.47
CA ASN A 229 27.12 9.56 -8.77
C ASN A 229 26.30 9.35 -7.48
N ARG A 230 26.98 9.43 -6.34
CA ARG A 230 26.39 9.26 -4.99
C ARG A 230 25.41 10.37 -4.56
N THR A 231 25.34 11.50 -5.27
CA THR A 231 24.50 12.66 -4.89
C THR A 231 23.41 12.96 -5.92
N SER A 232 23.17 12.06 -6.87
CA SER A 232 22.24 12.25 -7.98
C SER A 232 20.75 12.17 -7.58
N MET A 233 20.45 11.55 -6.43
CA MET A 233 19.09 11.33 -5.96
C MET A 233 18.62 12.43 -4.99
N PRO A 234 17.37 12.89 -5.09
CA PRO A 234 16.81 13.85 -4.14
C PRO A 234 16.70 13.20 -2.75
N LYS A 235 17.02 13.98 -1.72
CA LYS A 235 16.79 13.61 -0.33
C LYS A 235 15.40 14.08 0.09
N ALA A 236 14.72 13.25 0.87
CA ALA A 236 13.44 13.59 1.48
C ALA A 236 13.46 13.21 2.97
N ILE A 237 12.71 13.93 3.79
CA ILE A 237 12.36 13.45 5.13
C ILE A 237 11.17 12.52 4.96
N PHE A 238 11.25 11.35 5.58
CA PHE A 238 10.19 10.35 5.45
C PHE A 238 10.00 9.54 6.72
N LYS A 239 8.80 8.97 6.84
CA LYS A 239 8.51 7.85 7.74
C LYS A 239 8.00 6.69 6.89
N ALA A 240 8.56 5.50 7.14
CA ALA A 240 8.14 4.28 6.47
C ALA A 240 7.66 3.22 7.46
N LYS A 241 6.82 2.31 6.97
CA LYS A 241 6.36 1.09 7.66
C LYS A 241 6.22 -0.03 6.64
N SER A 242 6.12 -1.28 7.10
CA SER A 242 5.94 -2.42 6.19
C SER A 242 5.02 -3.50 6.72
N ASP A 243 4.39 -4.21 5.78
CA ASP A 243 3.53 -5.36 6.04
C ASP A 243 3.70 -6.44 4.98
N PHE A 244 3.52 -7.69 5.37
CA PHE A 244 3.32 -8.78 4.41
C PHE A 244 1.84 -9.10 4.28
N VAL A 245 1.38 -9.26 3.04
CA VAL A 245 0.02 -9.71 2.75
C VAL A 245 0.04 -11.20 2.42
N THR A 246 -0.90 -11.95 3.00
CA THR A 246 -1.02 -13.41 2.82
C THR A 246 -2.30 -13.83 2.11
N ARG A 247 -3.26 -12.90 1.95
CA ARG A 247 -4.54 -13.10 1.25
C ARG A 247 -4.95 -11.80 0.57
N PRO A 248 -5.69 -11.83 -0.56
CA PRO A 248 -6.09 -10.62 -1.24
C PRO A 248 -6.87 -9.66 -0.33
N ILE A 249 -6.44 -8.40 -0.29
CA ILE A 249 -7.15 -7.28 0.32
C ILE A 249 -8.47 -7.08 -0.45
N PRO A 250 -9.64 -7.10 0.22
CA PRO A 250 -10.92 -6.88 -0.43
C PRO A 250 -11.06 -5.44 -0.93
N LYS A 251 -11.97 -5.21 -1.88
CA LYS A 251 -12.20 -3.86 -2.45
C LYS A 251 -12.47 -2.80 -1.40
N ILE A 252 -13.27 -3.13 -0.38
CA ILE A 252 -13.56 -2.22 0.74
C ILE A 252 -12.31 -1.85 1.54
N GLY A 253 -11.34 -2.77 1.63
CA GLY A 253 -10.02 -2.54 2.19
C GLY A 253 -9.23 -1.52 1.36
N LEU A 254 -9.12 -1.75 0.05
CA LEU A 254 -8.45 -0.84 -0.88
C LEU A 254 -9.09 0.56 -0.87
N GLU A 255 -10.42 0.64 -0.89
CA GLU A 255 -11.15 1.91 -0.84
C GLU A 255 -10.89 2.70 0.46
N GLY A 256 -10.69 2.02 1.59
CA GLY A 256 -10.32 2.68 2.84
C GLY A 256 -8.86 3.13 2.88
N ILE A 257 -7.95 2.51 2.10
CA ILE A 257 -6.61 3.03 1.84
C ILE A 257 -6.73 4.36 1.07
N TRP A 258 -7.48 4.38 -0.04
CA TRP A 258 -7.65 5.59 -0.87
C TRP A 258 -8.20 6.79 -0.10
N LYS A 259 -9.18 6.55 0.78
CA LYS A 259 -9.73 7.60 1.66
C LYS A 259 -8.70 8.23 2.58
N ARG A 260 -7.66 7.48 2.98
CA ARG A 260 -6.56 7.96 3.83
C ARG A 260 -5.46 8.62 3.01
N PHE A 261 -5.10 8.04 1.86
CA PHE A 261 -4.15 8.61 0.91
C PHE A 261 -4.54 10.03 0.50
N LEU A 262 -5.81 10.25 0.15
CA LEU A 262 -6.32 11.57 -0.24
C LEU A 262 -6.31 12.62 0.89
N LYS A 263 -5.90 12.27 2.13
CA LYS A 263 -5.72 13.20 3.25
C LYS A 263 -4.26 13.58 3.51
N GLU A 264 -3.31 12.81 3.00
CA GLU A 264 -1.88 13.07 3.12
C GLU A 264 -1.38 13.88 1.93
N GLU A 265 -0.28 14.61 2.12
CA GLU A 265 0.30 15.48 1.10
C GLU A 265 1.17 14.69 0.12
N SER A 266 2.05 13.84 0.64
CA SER A 266 2.91 12.97 -0.17
C SER A 266 2.93 11.52 0.36
N PRO A 267 1.79 10.80 0.29
CA PRO A 267 1.74 9.39 0.63
C PRO A 267 2.31 8.55 -0.51
N GLU A 268 2.97 7.45 -0.15
CA GLU A 268 3.49 6.46 -1.09
C GLU A 268 3.11 5.04 -0.63
N LEU A 269 2.71 4.21 -1.58
CA LEU A 269 2.51 2.78 -1.37
C LEU A 269 3.30 2.00 -2.43
N LEU A 270 4.36 1.33 -2.02
CA LEU A 270 5.12 0.44 -2.90
C LEU A 270 4.81 -1.00 -2.55
N ILE A 271 4.44 -1.80 -3.55
CA ILE A 271 4.16 -3.22 -3.36
C ILE A 271 5.07 -4.07 -4.25
N GLY A 272 5.92 -4.85 -3.60
CA GLY A 272 6.79 -5.84 -4.21
C GLY A 272 6.19 -7.23 -4.11
N VAL A 273 5.97 -7.87 -5.25
CA VAL A 273 5.40 -9.23 -5.32
C VAL A 273 6.35 -10.25 -4.70
N TRP A 274 5.80 -11.13 -3.87
CA TRP A 274 6.48 -12.31 -3.34
C TRP A 274 6.13 -13.53 -4.20
N GLY A 275 7.06 -14.49 -4.27
CA GLY A 275 6.89 -15.65 -5.13
C GLY A 275 8.20 -16.12 -5.72
N GLY A 276 8.11 -16.87 -6.82
CA GLY A 276 9.25 -17.34 -7.59
C GLY A 276 10.34 -17.94 -6.71
N LYS A 277 11.59 -17.47 -6.90
CA LYS A 277 12.76 -17.98 -6.18
C LYS A 277 12.69 -17.78 -4.66
N VAL A 278 11.99 -16.73 -4.19
CA VAL A 278 11.87 -16.44 -2.75
C VAL A 278 11.11 -17.55 -2.02
N ASN A 279 10.15 -18.20 -2.68
CA ASN A 279 9.36 -19.29 -2.09
C ASN A 279 10.07 -20.65 -2.11
N GLU A 280 11.14 -20.80 -2.89
CA GLU A 280 11.95 -22.03 -2.92
C GLU A 280 12.89 -22.14 -1.72
N ILE A 281 13.20 -21.01 -1.06
CA ILE A 281 14.12 -20.96 0.08
C ILE A 281 13.35 -21.24 1.37
N PRO A 282 13.72 -22.24 2.18
CA PRO A 282 13.07 -22.51 3.46
C PRO A 282 13.18 -21.32 4.43
N GLU A 283 12.11 -21.07 5.20
CA GLU A 283 12.03 -19.97 6.20
C GLU A 283 13.22 -19.96 7.18
N LYS A 284 13.71 -21.14 7.58
CA LYS A 284 14.80 -21.30 8.55
C LYS A 284 16.22 -21.21 7.97
N ASN A 285 16.35 -21.07 6.65
CA ASN A 285 17.66 -21.18 5.98
C ASN A 285 18.58 -20.01 6.35
N ILE A 286 18.04 -18.79 6.34
CA ILE A 286 18.72 -17.56 6.76
C ILE A 286 17.84 -16.78 7.73
N ALA A 287 18.37 -15.69 8.31
CA ALA A 287 17.64 -14.87 9.30
C ALA A 287 16.28 -14.38 8.79
N PHE A 288 16.22 -13.91 7.54
CA PHE A 288 15.01 -13.41 6.89
C PHE A 288 13.97 -14.53 6.65
N PRO A 289 12.82 -14.52 7.36
CA PRO A 289 11.92 -15.67 7.43
C PRO A 289 10.74 -15.59 6.45
N HIS A 290 10.47 -14.43 5.85
CA HIS A 290 9.22 -14.22 5.09
C HIS A 290 9.36 -14.83 3.70
N ARG A 291 9.01 -16.12 3.58
CA ARG A 291 9.12 -16.94 2.37
C ARG A 291 7.73 -17.34 1.86
N VAL A 292 7.53 -18.63 1.62
CA VAL A 292 6.24 -19.23 1.24
C VAL A 292 5.10 -18.79 2.17
N GLY A 293 3.92 -18.57 1.59
CA GLY A 293 2.72 -18.11 2.30
C GLY A 293 2.49 -16.59 2.28
N ASN A 294 3.46 -15.80 1.80
CA ASN A 294 3.28 -14.38 1.53
C ASN A 294 3.00 -14.15 0.04
N MET A 295 2.05 -13.26 -0.26
CA MET A 295 1.72 -12.84 -1.62
C MET A 295 2.60 -11.69 -2.08
N TYR A 296 2.85 -10.72 -1.20
CA TYR A 296 3.66 -9.54 -1.47
C TYR A 296 4.00 -8.78 -0.18
N LEU A 297 5.04 -7.95 -0.26
CA LEU A 297 5.47 -6.98 0.74
C LEU A 297 4.91 -5.61 0.36
N ILE A 298 4.29 -4.92 1.32
CA ILE A 298 3.91 -3.51 1.22
C ILE A 298 4.93 -2.68 1.99
N GLN A 299 5.42 -1.61 1.35
CA GLN A 299 6.04 -0.47 2.01
C GLN A 299 5.05 0.70 1.98
N TYR A 300 4.76 1.24 3.16
CA TYR A 300 4.05 2.50 3.32
C TYR A 300 5.07 3.62 3.49
N GLY A 301 4.86 4.76 2.83
CA GLY A 301 5.68 5.95 2.96
C GLY A 301 4.84 7.20 3.15
N SER A 302 5.38 8.15 3.91
CA SER A 302 4.94 9.55 3.91
C SER A 302 6.20 10.41 3.86
N ASN A 303 6.27 11.31 2.87
CA ASN A 303 7.42 12.18 2.61
C ASN A 303 7.04 13.66 2.86
N TRP A 304 7.98 14.48 3.33
CA TRP A 304 7.76 15.92 3.54
C TRP A 304 9.05 16.75 3.46
N ASP A 305 8.93 18.08 3.33
CA ASP A 305 10.06 19.01 3.27
C ASP A 305 10.51 19.42 4.68
N GLU A 306 11.82 19.52 4.88
CA GLU A 306 12.43 19.98 6.15
C GLU A 306 11.88 21.32 6.63
N LYS A 307 11.52 22.22 5.71
CA LYS A 307 10.98 23.54 5.99
C LYS A 307 9.62 23.53 6.70
N GLU A 308 8.91 22.40 6.69
CA GLU A 308 7.59 22.27 7.34
C GLU A 308 7.70 22.17 8.88
N GLY A 309 8.89 21.84 9.40
CA GLY A 309 9.20 21.84 10.83
C GLY A 309 8.64 20.66 11.62
N LYS A 310 8.85 20.69 12.94
CA LYS A 310 8.57 19.55 13.84
C LYS A 310 7.09 19.20 13.95
N ALA A 311 6.20 20.19 14.02
CA ALA A 311 4.76 19.97 14.12
C ALA A 311 4.19 19.27 12.86
N ALA A 312 4.72 19.58 11.68
CA ALA A 312 4.38 18.88 10.46
C ALA A 312 4.87 17.42 10.48
N SER A 313 6.07 17.18 10.99
CA SER A 313 6.62 15.82 11.14
C SER A 313 5.70 14.91 11.96
N GLU A 314 5.14 15.41 13.08
CA GLU A 314 4.19 14.63 13.90
C GLU A 314 2.89 14.30 13.16
N LYS A 315 2.38 15.22 12.33
CA LYS A 315 1.18 14.99 11.49
C LYS A 315 1.41 13.84 10.51
N HIS A 316 2.52 13.84 9.75
CA HIS A 316 2.84 12.80 8.78
C HIS A 316 3.08 11.43 9.45
N ILE A 317 3.78 11.42 10.59
CA ILE A 317 4.03 10.21 11.38
C ILE A 317 2.72 9.64 11.93
N ASN A 318 1.80 10.49 12.42
CA ASN A 318 0.52 10.03 12.93
C ASN A 318 -0.40 9.53 11.80
N TRP A 319 -0.36 10.16 10.62
CA TRP A 319 -1.11 9.67 9.45
C TRP A 319 -0.69 8.26 9.06
N ILE A 320 0.61 7.99 8.95
CA ILE A 320 1.08 6.65 8.54
C ILE A 320 0.81 5.60 9.64
N ARG A 321 0.80 5.99 10.91
CA ARG A 321 0.33 5.12 12.02
C ARG A 321 -1.15 4.79 11.88
N GLU A 322 -2.01 5.77 11.58
CA GLU A 322 -3.45 5.54 11.35
C GLU A 322 -3.69 4.59 10.16
N LEU A 323 -2.94 4.76 9.07
CA LEU A 323 -3.00 3.87 7.92
C LEU A 323 -2.54 2.45 8.27
N TYR A 324 -1.44 2.33 9.03
CA TYR A 324 -0.93 1.04 9.48
C TYR A 324 -1.93 0.32 10.39
N ASP A 325 -2.55 1.03 11.32
CA ASP A 325 -3.58 0.47 12.20
C ASP A 325 -4.80 0.01 11.39
N TYR A 326 -5.23 0.80 10.41
CA TYR A 326 -6.30 0.43 9.48
C TYR A 326 -5.99 -0.86 8.69
N MET A 327 -4.71 -1.11 8.37
CA MET A 327 -4.29 -2.27 7.59
C MET A 327 -4.25 -3.58 8.39
N THR A 328 -4.29 -3.51 9.72
CA THR A 328 -4.22 -4.67 10.64
C THR A 328 -5.06 -5.89 10.24
N PRO A 329 -6.36 -5.78 9.87
CA PRO A 329 -7.17 -6.96 9.53
C PRO A 329 -6.90 -7.53 8.13
N TYR A 330 -6.11 -6.84 7.29
CA TYR A 330 -5.89 -7.20 5.88
C TYR A 330 -4.49 -7.79 5.60
N VAL A 331 -3.60 -7.76 6.60
CA VAL A 331 -2.20 -8.17 6.47
C VAL A 331 -1.94 -9.43 7.30
N SER A 332 -0.70 -9.92 7.27
CA SER A 332 -0.26 -11.03 8.11
C SER A 332 -0.55 -10.78 9.59
N LYS A 333 -0.81 -11.87 10.33
CA LYS A 333 -1.11 -11.82 11.75
C LYS A 333 -0.44 -12.98 12.48
N SER A 334 -0.14 -12.77 13.75
CA SER A 334 0.44 -13.76 14.67
C SER A 334 1.75 -14.40 14.16
N PRO A 335 2.84 -13.63 13.99
CA PRO A 335 2.96 -12.20 14.21
C PRO A 335 2.56 -11.38 12.98
N ARG A 336 2.27 -10.09 13.17
CA ARG A 336 2.20 -9.13 12.06
C ARG A 336 3.62 -8.92 11.54
N ALA A 337 3.91 -9.47 10.37
CA ALA A 337 5.26 -9.51 9.82
C ALA A 337 5.72 -8.13 9.32
N ALA A 338 6.98 -7.81 9.56
CA ALA A 338 7.63 -6.57 9.13
C ALA A 338 9.01 -6.88 8.53
N TYR A 339 9.52 -6.01 7.66
CA TYR A 339 10.85 -6.19 7.06
C TYR A 339 11.90 -5.37 7.80
N LEU A 340 12.97 -6.02 8.29
CA LEU A 340 14.01 -5.39 9.11
C LEU A 340 14.64 -4.15 8.46
N ASN A 341 14.88 -4.17 7.14
CA ASN A 341 15.49 -3.05 6.42
C ASN A 341 14.56 -1.84 6.28
N TYR A 342 13.28 -2.00 6.61
CA TYR A 342 12.33 -0.92 6.86
C TYR A 342 12.13 -0.77 8.37
N ARG A 343 13.23 -0.47 9.08
CA ARG A 343 13.28 -0.31 10.54
C ARG A 343 12.14 0.56 11.03
N ASP A 344 11.32 0.01 11.92
CA ASP A 344 10.22 0.72 12.55
C ASP A 344 10.26 0.58 14.07
N LEU A 345 10.67 1.67 14.72
CA LEU A 345 10.74 1.79 16.18
C LEU A 345 9.35 1.75 16.85
N ASP A 346 8.27 2.00 16.11
CA ASP A 346 6.91 1.92 16.66
C ASP A 346 6.49 0.47 16.97
N LEU A 347 7.18 -0.54 16.41
CA LEU A 347 6.95 -1.96 16.74
C LEU A 347 7.43 -2.30 18.16
N GLY A 348 8.35 -1.49 18.70
CA GLY A 348 8.91 -1.66 20.04
C GLY A 348 10.41 -1.41 20.09
N LEU A 349 10.92 -1.16 21.30
CA LEU A 349 12.33 -0.89 21.59
C LEU A 349 12.88 -1.90 22.62
N VAL A 350 14.17 -2.15 22.59
CA VAL A 350 14.93 -2.81 23.65
C VAL A 350 15.22 -1.79 24.75
N LYS A 351 15.07 -2.21 26.01
CA LYS A 351 15.48 -1.42 27.18
C LYS A 351 16.98 -1.12 27.13
N ILE A 352 17.33 0.16 27.04
CA ILE A 352 18.68 0.67 27.28
C ILE A 352 18.62 1.56 28.53
N ASN A 353 19.42 1.28 29.55
CA ASN A 353 19.61 2.15 30.73
C ASN A 353 18.35 2.48 31.56
N GLY A 354 17.49 1.50 31.85
CA GLY A 354 16.54 1.61 32.96
C GLY A 354 15.15 2.19 32.63
N THR A 355 14.96 2.91 31.53
CA THR A 355 13.65 3.40 31.07
C THR A 355 12.84 2.30 30.37
N THR A 356 11.57 2.15 30.75
CA THR A 356 10.71 1.02 30.34
C THR A 356 10.22 1.19 28.90
N TYR A 357 10.66 0.30 28.00
CA TYR A 357 10.05 0.11 26.67
C TYR A 357 9.86 -1.39 26.38
N SER A 358 8.99 -1.68 25.41
CA SER A 358 8.39 -3.00 25.05
C SER A 358 9.32 -4.23 25.09
N ASP A 359 8.77 -5.39 25.45
CA ASP A 359 9.50 -6.68 25.42
C ASP A 359 9.96 -7.04 23.98
N PRO A 360 11.26 -7.35 23.74
CA PRO A 360 11.75 -7.83 22.45
C PRO A 360 11.05 -9.08 21.90
N SER A 361 10.36 -9.84 22.75
CA SER A 361 9.49 -10.93 22.32
C SER A 361 8.30 -10.48 21.45
N ILE A 362 7.97 -9.18 21.45
CA ILE A 362 6.91 -8.58 20.65
C ILE A 362 7.40 -8.31 19.22
N TRP A 363 8.45 -7.50 19.06
CA TRP A 363 8.92 -7.07 17.73
C TRP A 363 9.87 -8.08 17.07
N GLY A 364 10.62 -8.86 17.84
CA GLY A 364 11.59 -9.83 17.30
C GLY A 364 10.95 -10.84 16.33
N PRO A 365 9.85 -11.51 16.71
CA PRO A 365 9.11 -12.38 15.82
C PRO A 365 8.47 -11.68 14.61
N MET A 366 8.19 -10.37 14.67
CA MET A 366 7.68 -9.63 13.52
C MET A 366 8.71 -9.58 12.38
N TYR A 367 9.99 -9.36 12.71
CA TYR A 367 11.09 -9.34 11.73
C TYR A 367 11.65 -10.73 11.38
N PHE A 368 11.66 -11.65 12.36
CA PHE A 368 12.43 -12.90 12.24
C PHE A 368 11.61 -14.18 12.47
N LYS A 369 10.31 -14.06 12.79
CA LYS A 369 9.45 -15.20 13.15
C LYS A 369 10.16 -16.19 14.08
N GLY A 370 10.16 -17.49 13.75
CA GLY A 370 10.84 -18.53 14.52
C GLY A 370 12.36 -18.41 14.56
N ASN A 371 12.98 -17.68 13.62
CA ASN A 371 14.43 -17.51 13.56
C ASN A 371 14.97 -16.60 14.67
N PHE A 372 14.11 -15.81 15.31
CA PHE A 372 14.52 -14.89 16.38
C PHE A 372 15.28 -15.60 17.52
N LYS A 373 14.79 -16.76 17.96
CA LYS A 373 15.44 -17.55 19.02
C LYS A 373 16.84 -18.02 18.62
N ARG A 374 17.01 -18.45 17.37
CA ARG A 374 18.33 -18.86 16.83
C ARG A 374 19.28 -17.67 16.80
N LEU A 375 18.81 -16.49 16.40
CA LEU A 375 19.61 -15.26 16.37
C LEU A 375 20.06 -14.84 17.78
N MET A 376 19.19 -14.94 18.78
CA MET A 376 19.56 -14.65 20.17
C MET A 376 20.67 -15.58 20.68
N LYS A 377 20.59 -16.88 20.37
CA LYS A 377 21.64 -17.85 20.73
C LYS A 377 22.98 -17.49 20.08
N VAL A 378 22.97 -17.13 18.80
CA VAL A 378 24.19 -16.70 18.10
C VAL A 378 24.75 -15.44 18.74
N LYS A 379 23.91 -14.42 18.97
CA LYS A 379 24.29 -13.16 19.62
C LYS A 379 24.96 -13.39 20.99
N GLY A 380 24.35 -14.21 21.84
CA GLY A 380 24.91 -14.50 23.16
C GLY A 380 26.25 -15.24 23.14
N ASN A 381 26.54 -15.97 22.06
CA ASN A 381 27.82 -16.67 21.90
C ASN A 381 28.93 -15.75 21.36
N ILE A 382 28.61 -14.86 20.42
CA ILE A 382 29.62 -14.03 19.72
C ILE A 382 29.83 -12.67 20.36
N ASP A 383 28.83 -12.15 21.07
CA ASP A 383 28.88 -10.85 21.74
C ASP A 383 28.17 -10.95 23.10
N PRO A 384 28.76 -11.68 24.06
CA PRO A 384 28.16 -11.95 25.38
C PRO A 384 27.96 -10.69 26.23
N ASP A 385 28.73 -9.63 25.97
CA ASP A 385 28.65 -8.34 26.67
C ASP A 385 27.62 -7.39 26.02
N ASN A 386 27.04 -7.79 24.89
CA ASN A 386 26.10 -7.00 24.10
C ASN A 386 26.68 -5.64 23.67
N PHE A 387 27.98 -5.62 23.35
CA PHE A 387 28.68 -4.42 22.88
C PHE A 387 28.01 -3.84 21.63
N PHE A 388 27.68 -4.68 20.65
CA PHE A 388 26.98 -4.28 19.43
C PHE A 388 25.46 -4.19 19.67
N SER A 389 24.99 -3.07 20.21
CA SER A 389 23.58 -2.89 20.56
C SER A 389 22.97 -1.61 20.00
N SER A 390 21.64 -1.63 19.86
CA SER A 390 20.80 -0.49 19.48
C SER A 390 19.39 -0.69 20.03
N GLU A 391 18.50 0.27 19.81
CA GLU A 391 17.13 0.24 20.30
C GLU A 391 16.32 -0.95 19.74
N GLN A 392 16.79 -1.63 18.70
CA GLN A 392 16.18 -2.87 18.19
C GLN A 392 17.24 -3.92 17.81
N SER A 393 18.35 -4.00 18.57
CA SER A 393 19.32 -5.09 18.41
C SER A 393 18.79 -6.41 18.97
N ILE A 394 19.26 -7.55 18.45
CA ILE A 394 18.95 -8.87 19.00
C ILE A 394 19.42 -8.93 20.47
N PRO A 395 18.56 -9.30 21.44
CA PRO A 395 18.94 -9.35 22.86
C PRO A 395 19.66 -10.66 23.23
N LEU A 396 20.42 -10.65 24.33
CA LEU A 396 21.16 -11.83 24.83
C LEU A 396 20.25 -12.95 25.37
N ALA A 397 19.18 -12.60 26.10
CA ALA A 397 18.23 -13.56 26.67
C ALA A 397 16.93 -12.88 27.06
N LEU A 398 15.78 -13.52 26.81
CA LEU A 398 14.47 -13.01 27.25
C LEU A 398 14.35 -13.00 28.79
N ASN A 399 15.06 -13.88 29.50
CA ASN A 399 14.93 -14.09 30.95
C ASN A 399 15.45 -12.94 31.84
N LYS A 400 16.19 -11.96 31.29
CA LYS A 400 16.53 -10.71 32.01
C LYS A 400 15.40 -9.66 31.94
N TYR A 401 14.39 -9.89 31.10
CA TYR A 401 13.25 -9.02 30.91
C TYR A 401 12.05 -9.70 31.59
N LYS A 402 11.75 -9.33 32.85
CA LYS A 402 10.55 -9.82 33.53
C LYS A 402 9.32 -9.44 32.69
N VAL A 403 8.73 -10.45 32.07
CA VAL A 403 7.44 -10.42 31.41
C VAL A 403 6.42 -9.89 32.42
N ALA A 404 5.84 -8.73 32.16
CA ALA A 404 4.52 -8.42 32.69
C ALA A 404 3.57 -9.38 31.98
N LEU A 405 3.21 -10.47 32.67
CA LEU A 405 2.30 -11.49 32.16
C LEU A 405 1.00 -10.80 31.74
N LEU A 406 0.71 -10.77 30.45
CA LEU A 406 -0.67 -10.71 29.99
C LEU A 406 -1.39 -11.96 30.51
N PRO A 407 -2.66 -11.86 30.94
CA PRO A 407 -3.38 -13.01 31.46
C PRO A 407 -3.46 -14.13 30.40
N PRO A 408 -3.51 -15.39 30.83
CA PRO A 408 -3.54 -16.52 29.93
C PRO A 408 -4.77 -16.43 29.01
N TRP A 409 -4.56 -16.83 27.77
CA TRP A 409 -5.59 -17.14 26.79
C TRP A 409 -6.67 -18.01 27.45
N VAL A 410 -7.90 -17.51 27.45
CA VAL A 410 -9.10 -18.28 27.80
C VAL A 410 -9.79 -18.63 26.49
N ASP A 411 -9.87 -19.93 26.22
CA ASP A 411 -10.72 -20.48 25.15
C ASP A 411 -12.17 -20.06 25.40
N GLY A 412 -12.86 -19.63 24.34
CA GLY A 412 -14.24 -19.17 24.41
C GLY A 412 -15.20 -20.25 24.88
N ASN A 413 -16.20 -19.83 25.67
CA ASN A 413 -17.60 -20.15 25.42
C ASN A 413 -18.52 -19.17 26.14
N ASP A 414 -19.69 -19.03 25.54
CA ASP A 414 -20.78 -18.09 25.77
C ASP A 414 -21.36 -18.07 27.21
N ASP A 415 -21.81 -16.89 27.66
CA ASP A 415 -23.24 -16.58 27.88
C ASP A 415 -23.42 -15.30 28.73
N ASP A 416 -24.20 -14.38 28.16
CA ASP A 416 -25.17 -13.43 28.75
C ASP A 416 -24.85 -12.41 29.87
N ALA A 417 -25.41 -11.22 29.61
CA ALA A 417 -26.06 -10.26 30.53
C ALA A 417 -25.28 -9.00 31.02
N GLU A 418 -25.66 -7.88 30.39
CA GLU A 418 -26.02 -6.55 30.93
C GLU A 418 -25.04 -5.69 31.79
N GLU A 419 -24.84 -4.48 31.27
CA GLU A 419 -24.34 -3.24 31.90
C GLU A 419 -25.40 -2.57 32.82
N PRO A 420 -25.18 -1.40 33.45
CA PRO A 420 -24.12 -0.93 34.36
C PRO A 420 -24.71 -0.28 35.65
N THR A 421 -23.91 0.07 36.67
CA THR A 421 -23.92 1.41 37.35
C THR A 421 -23.10 1.53 38.65
N ARG A 422 -22.25 2.57 38.66
CA ARG A 422 -22.01 3.61 39.70
C ARG A 422 -21.91 3.27 41.22
N LYS A 423 -20.68 3.59 41.72
CA LYS A 423 -20.30 4.52 42.81
C LYS A 423 -20.41 4.12 44.30
N LYS A 424 -19.34 4.59 45.00
CA LYS A 424 -19.18 4.88 46.45
C LYS A 424 -18.94 3.68 47.37
N GLU A 425 -18.22 3.74 48.48
CA GLU A 425 -17.16 4.57 49.08
C GLU A 425 -16.92 3.90 50.47
N ILE A 426 -15.68 3.85 50.95
CA ILE A 426 -15.30 4.03 52.36
C ILE A 426 -15.46 2.85 53.38
N ALA A 427 -14.29 2.54 53.95
CA ALA A 427 -13.96 2.14 55.34
C ALA A 427 -14.33 0.75 55.91
N SER A 428 -13.27 0.03 56.26
CA SER A 428 -13.13 -0.88 57.41
C SER A 428 -13.53 -0.18 58.74
N PRO A 429 -13.89 -0.91 59.81
CA PRO A 429 -12.83 -1.53 60.64
C PRO A 429 -13.17 -2.87 61.31
N SER A 430 -12.10 -3.60 61.62
CA SER A 430 -11.85 -4.59 62.68
C SER A 430 -13.02 -5.08 63.57
N THR A 431 -13.08 -6.40 63.79
CA THR A 431 -12.72 -7.02 65.09
C THR A 431 -12.70 -8.56 65.02
N SER A 432 -11.85 -9.09 65.90
CA SER A 432 -11.47 -10.46 66.21
C SER A 432 -12.58 -11.41 66.69
N ALA A 433 -12.43 -12.73 66.44
CA ALA A 433 -12.22 -13.75 67.50
C ALA A 433 -12.39 -15.21 67.02
N VAL A 434 -11.35 -16.02 67.30
CA VAL A 434 -11.39 -17.37 67.92
C VAL A 434 -12.17 -18.53 67.27
N GLY A 435 -11.47 -19.66 67.04
CA GLY A 435 -12.05 -20.97 67.41
C GLY A 435 -11.74 -22.21 66.55
N ALA A 436 -10.67 -22.92 66.94
CA ALA A 436 -10.59 -24.39 67.06
C ALA A 436 -10.55 -25.35 65.84
N ARG A 437 -9.38 -26.01 65.75
CA ARG A 437 -9.11 -27.49 65.71
C ARG A 437 -9.77 -28.38 64.65
N GLY A 438 -8.94 -29.19 63.99
CA GLY A 438 -9.32 -30.60 63.72
C GLY A 438 -8.71 -31.34 62.53
N GLY A 439 -7.39 -31.62 62.55
CA GLY A 439 -6.82 -32.93 62.19
C GLY A 439 -6.80 -33.44 60.72
N PRO A 440 -5.95 -34.46 60.42
CA PRO A 440 -5.34 -34.66 59.10
C PRO A 440 -5.68 -36.01 58.44
N GLY A 441 -5.37 -36.19 57.14
CA GLY A 441 -5.25 -37.54 56.58
C GLY A 441 -5.18 -37.66 55.04
N GLY A 442 -4.15 -38.38 54.57
CA GLY A 442 -4.13 -39.14 53.31
C GLY A 442 -3.71 -38.36 52.06
N ALA A 443 -2.44 -38.35 51.63
CA ALA A 443 -1.73 -39.45 50.96
C ALA A 443 -2.49 -40.07 49.78
N PHE A 444 -2.07 -39.77 48.54
CA PHE A 444 -2.01 -40.78 47.47
C PHE A 444 -0.90 -40.47 46.48
N THR A 445 -0.14 -41.52 46.22
CA THR A 445 1.06 -41.68 45.40
C THR A 445 0.72 -42.07 43.95
N ALA A 446 1.51 -41.59 42.98
CA ALA A 446 1.91 -42.33 41.77
C ALA A 446 3.08 -41.57 41.11
N ARG A 447 4.37 -41.93 41.33
CA ARG A 447 5.19 -42.94 40.62
C ARG A 447 5.08 -42.91 39.09
N GLY A 448 6.23 -42.67 38.44
CA GLY A 448 6.45 -43.00 37.03
C GLY A 448 7.59 -42.23 36.38
N GLY A 449 8.82 -42.37 36.88
CA GLY A 449 10.01 -41.89 36.18
C GLY A 449 10.48 -42.90 35.13
N HIS A 450 11.04 -42.42 34.02
CA HIS A 450 12.07 -43.12 33.25
C HIS A 450 13.01 -42.11 32.60
N GLN A 451 14.31 -42.37 32.78
CA GLN A 451 15.45 -41.61 32.31
C GLN A 451 15.92 -42.11 30.91
N PRO A 452 16.86 -41.40 30.26
CA PRO A 452 17.07 -41.44 28.82
C PRO A 452 18.19 -42.42 28.39
N ILE A 453 18.20 -42.77 27.10
CA ILE A 453 19.31 -43.50 26.45
C ILE A 453 19.99 -42.57 25.45
N SER A 454 21.32 -42.53 25.58
CA SER A 454 22.32 -41.88 24.76
C SER A 454 22.76 -42.77 23.58
N SER A 455 23.18 -42.13 22.47
CA SER A 455 24.12 -42.57 21.42
C SER A 455 23.81 -41.72 20.16
N LEU A 456 24.73 -41.28 19.30
CA LEU A 456 26.14 -41.58 19.04
C LEU A 456 26.73 -40.40 18.23
N ASN A 457 28.05 -40.24 18.35
CA ASN A 457 28.88 -39.22 17.71
C ASN A 457 29.25 -39.54 16.24
N ASN A 458 29.74 -38.47 15.59
CA ASN A 458 30.61 -38.37 14.41
C ASN A 458 29.95 -38.29 13.03
N ILE A 459 30.18 -37.18 12.32
CA ILE A 459 31.16 -37.10 11.22
C ILE A 459 31.28 -35.63 10.72
N ASN A 460 32.54 -35.20 10.72
CA ASN A 460 33.29 -34.23 9.91
C ASN A 460 32.99 -32.72 9.89
N ASP A 461 34.02 -32.03 10.40
CA ASP A 461 34.45 -30.68 10.10
C ASP A 461 34.68 -30.49 8.58
N ASP A 462 34.21 -29.37 8.04
CA ASP A 462 34.78 -28.77 6.85
C ASP A 462 34.98 -27.26 7.10
N GLU A 463 36.22 -26.87 6.87
CA GLU A 463 36.89 -25.60 7.01
C GLU A 463 36.23 -24.52 6.13
N PHE A 464 35.84 -23.37 6.69
CA PHE A 464 35.38 -22.22 5.92
C PHE A 464 36.39 -21.08 6.03
N ASP A 465 37.01 -20.84 4.87
CA ASP A 465 37.98 -19.82 4.54
C ASP A 465 37.40 -18.40 4.78
N THR A 466 38.11 -17.61 5.57
CA THR A 466 37.82 -16.21 5.88
C THR A 466 38.70 -15.33 5.01
N ASN A 467 38.13 -14.56 4.08
CA ASN A 467 38.81 -13.38 3.56
C ASN A 467 37.88 -12.31 2.97
N SER A 468 38.28 -11.06 3.24
CA SER A 468 37.85 -9.74 2.76
C SER A 468 36.46 -9.22 3.17
N ILE A 469 36.44 -8.50 4.30
CA ILE A 469 35.60 -7.32 4.48
C ILE A 469 36.56 -6.15 4.67
N ASP A 470 36.66 -5.30 3.67
CA ASP A 470 37.40 -4.04 3.75
C ASP A 470 36.47 -2.93 4.30
N ASP A 471 37.09 -2.12 5.16
CA ASP A 471 36.75 -0.78 5.65
C ASP A 471 35.58 -0.60 6.65
N ILE A 472 35.98 -0.52 7.92
CA ILE A 472 35.29 0.12 9.04
C ILE A 472 36.07 1.40 9.36
N GLU A 473 35.50 2.58 9.10
CA GLU A 473 36.00 3.83 9.68
C GLU A 473 35.30 4.08 11.02
N LEU A 474 36.10 4.12 12.09
CA LEU A 474 35.78 4.66 13.40
C LEU A 474 36.91 5.62 13.76
N GLU A 475 36.62 6.88 14.04
CA GLU A 475 37.50 7.66 14.92
C GLU A 475 36.71 8.50 15.93
N HIS A 476 37.28 8.54 17.12
CA HIS A 476 36.84 9.23 18.32
C HIS A 476 37.69 10.49 18.52
N THR A 477 37.22 11.31 19.44
CA THR A 477 37.64 12.66 19.86
C THR A 477 39.09 12.85 20.30
N ASN A 478 39.60 14.08 20.03
CA ASN A 478 40.54 14.94 20.80
C ASN A 478 41.95 14.38 21.13
N ASP A 479 43.08 15.07 20.99
CA ASP A 479 43.50 16.39 21.53
C ASP A 479 44.76 16.90 20.79
N ASP A 480 44.94 18.24 20.83
CA ASP A 480 46.15 19.07 20.99
C ASP A 480 47.40 19.04 20.06
N ASP A 481 47.85 20.28 19.78
CA ASP A 481 49.19 20.81 19.47
C ASP A 481 49.92 20.25 18.22
N ASP A 482 50.39 21.03 17.25
CA ASP A 482 51.36 22.12 17.40
C ASP A 482 51.63 22.76 16.03
N ALA A 483 52.21 23.96 16.05
CA ALA A 483 52.53 24.81 14.91
C ALA A 483 53.74 24.34 14.08
N CYS A 484 53.77 24.67 12.78
CA CYS A 484 54.83 25.45 12.10
C CYS A 484 54.80 25.31 10.56
N GLU A 485 54.92 26.48 9.92
CA GLU A 485 55.34 26.83 8.54
C GLU A 485 54.60 26.26 7.31
#